data_AF-A0A9J6G8N5-F1
#
_entry.id   AF-A0A9J6G8N5-F1
#
_cell.length_a   1.000
_cell.length_b   1.000
_cell.length_c   1.000
_cell.angle_alpha   90.00
_cell.angle_beta   90.00
_cell.angle_gamma   90.00
#
_symmetry.space_group_name_H-M   'P 1'
#
loop_
_entity.id
_entity.type
_entity.pdbx_description
1 polymer ?
#
loop_
_entity_poly.entity_id
_entity_poly.type
_entity_poly.pdbx_seq_one_letter_code
_entity_poly.pdbx_strand_id
1 'polypeptide(L)'
;MSVTLHVMKTAVRKLGANLVVPEIADSKNGIVELLEGIEKWDGDLMSDSVAEICEAVCLLLDQLSTPHAEDDGDCIRFLREQVSLFQAKKQRRRYSADFMVFCCILFTISPHAYAYIRSHGSIILPHPMTIRSVHALPMA
;
A
#
# COMPACT_ATOMS: atom_id res chain seq x y z
N MET A 1 -33.26 -7.69 4.71
CA MET A 1 -32.27 -8.62 5.32
C MET A 1 -30.89 -8.08 4.95
N SER A 2 -29.94 -7.97 5.88
CA SER A 2 -28.58 -7.52 5.51
C SER A 2 -27.82 -8.68 4.88
N VAL A 3 -27.08 -8.39 3.80
CA VAL A 3 -26.26 -9.38 3.09
C VAL A 3 -24.83 -8.90 3.07
N THR A 4 -23.92 -9.73 3.55
CA THR A 4 -22.48 -9.45 3.56
C THR A 4 -21.77 -10.58 2.85
N LEU A 5 -21.02 -10.25 1.80
CA LEU A 5 -20.19 -11.21 1.11
C LEU A 5 -18.79 -11.23 1.74
N HIS A 6 -18.28 -12.42 2.04
CA HIS A 6 -16.93 -12.59 2.57
C HIS A 6 -16.06 -13.30 1.54
N VAL A 7 -14.88 -12.74 1.29
CA VAL A 7 -13.81 -13.45 0.60
C VAL A 7 -12.80 -13.86 1.65
N MET A 8 -12.64 -15.17 1.84
CA MET A 8 -11.92 -15.76 2.97
C MET A 8 -12.49 -15.28 4.31
N LYS A 9 -11.78 -14.38 5.02
CA LYS A 9 -12.19 -13.83 6.32
C LYS A 9 -12.54 -12.34 6.26
N THR A 10 -12.48 -11.73 5.08
CA THR A 10 -12.64 -10.28 4.92
C THR A 10 -14.00 -10.00 4.30
N ALA A 11 -14.77 -9.08 4.91
CA ALA A 11 -16.02 -8.60 4.33
C ALA A 11 -15.71 -7.70 3.13
N VAL A 12 -16.39 -7.92 2.01
CA VAL A 12 -16.12 -7.21 0.77
C VAL A 12 -17.42 -6.64 0.21
N ARG A 13 -17.39 -5.34 -0.16
CA ARG A 13 -18.54 -4.63 -0.75
C ARG A 13 -18.56 -4.67 -2.29
N LYS A 14 -17.43 -5.01 -2.90
CA LYS A 14 -17.26 -5.06 -4.35
C LYS A 14 -16.29 -6.16 -4.75
N LEU A 15 -16.66 -6.99 -5.72
CA LEU A 15 -15.81 -8.06 -6.26
C LEU A 15 -15.37 -7.68 -7.68
N GLY A 16 -14.09 -7.32 -7.83
CA GLY A 16 -13.55 -6.80 -9.09
C GLY A 16 -14.20 -5.48 -9.54
N ALA A 17 -14.11 -5.17 -10.83
CA ALA A 17 -14.62 -3.91 -11.38
C ALA A 17 -16.15 -3.83 -11.46
N ASN A 18 -16.83 -4.98 -11.61
CA ASN A 18 -18.19 -5.04 -12.14
C ASN A 18 -19.24 -5.62 -11.18
N LEU A 19 -18.86 -6.24 -10.06
CA LEU A 19 -19.81 -6.88 -9.14
C LEU A 19 -19.89 -6.09 -7.83
N VAL A 20 -21.06 -5.51 -7.56
CA VAL A 20 -21.35 -4.77 -6.32
C VAL A 20 -22.23 -5.64 -5.43
N VAL A 21 -21.84 -5.78 -4.16
CA VAL A 21 -22.63 -6.49 -3.16
C VAL A 21 -23.61 -5.49 -2.54
N PRO A 22 -24.93 -5.67 -2.69
CA PRO A 22 -25.91 -4.79 -2.06
C PRO A 22 -25.85 -4.91 -0.54
N GLU A 23 -25.83 -3.77 0.15
CA GLU A 23 -25.76 -3.70 1.63
C GLU A 23 -27.04 -4.21 2.30
N ILE A 24 -28.17 -4.08 1.61
CA ILE A 24 -29.48 -4.56 2.06
C ILE A 24 -30.16 -5.27 0.90
N ALA A 25 -30.56 -6.53 1.14
CA ALA A 25 -31.42 -7.27 0.23
C ALA A 25 -32.88 -7.13 0.72
N ASP A 26 -33.62 -6.30 -0.01
CA ASP A 26 -35.01 -5.97 0.30
C ASP A 26 -36.00 -6.90 -0.40
N SER A 27 -35.52 -7.66 -1.39
CA SER A 27 -36.33 -8.57 -2.19
C SER A 27 -35.58 -9.85 -2.55
N LYS A 28 -36.33 -10.93 -2.76
CA LYS A 28 -35.80 -12.19 -3.30
C LYS A 28 -35.12 -11.97 -4.65
N ASN A 29 -35.68 -11.08 -5.48
CA ASN A 29 -35.13 -10.77 -6.80
C ASN A 29 -33.74 -10.13 -6.70
N GLY A 30 -33.50 -9.23 -5.74
CA GLY A 30 -32.18 -8.64 -5.51
C GLY A 30 -31.13 -9.67 -5.09
N ILE A 31 -31.53 -10.73 -4.38
CA ILE A 31 -30.62 -11.85 -4.05
C ILE A 31 -30.35 -12.70 -5.30
N VAL A 32 -31.36 -12.97 -6.12
CA VAL A 32 -31.19 -13.74 -7.36
C VAL A 32 -30.31 -12.99 -8.36
N GLU A 33 -30.50 -11.68 -8.53
CA GLU A 33 -29.65 -10.83 -9.36
C GLU A 33 -28.19 -10.82 -8.89
N LEU A 34 -27.96 -10.79 -7.57
CA LEU A 34 -26.61 -10.92 -7.01
C LEU A 34 -25.98 -12.29 -7.33
N LEU A 35 -26.74 -13.37 -7.14
CA LEU A 35 -26.26 -14.74 -7.42
C LEU A 35 -25.98 -14.95 -8.92
N GLU A 36 -26.86 -14.47 -9.80
CA GLU A 36 -26.63 -14.47 -11.24
C GLU A 36 -25.44 -13.59 -11.63
N GLY A 37 -25.23 -12.47 -10.94
CA GLY A 37 -24.07 -11.61 -11.11
C GLY A 37 -22.78 -12.35 -10.76
N ILE A 38 -22.76 -13.12 -9.66
CA ILE A 38 -21.62 -13.96 -9.27
C ILE A 38 -21.41 -15.08 -10.29
N GLU A 39 -22.47 -15.74 -10.75
CA GLU A 39 -22.40 -16.84 -11.74
C GLU A 39 -21.86 -16.36 -13.08
N LYS A 40 -22.25 -15.15 -13.51
CA LYS A 40 -21.82 -14.52 -14.77
C LYS A 40 -20.50 -13.76 -14.64
N TRP A 41 -19.92 -13.70 -13.45
CA TRP A 41 -18.70 -12.97 -13.21
C TRP A 41 -17.50 -13.79 -13.69
N ASP A 42 -17.03 -13.45 -14.88
CA ASP A 42 -15.76 -13.88 -15.47
C ASP A 42 -14.63 -12.90 -15.14
N GLY A 43 -14.79 -12.13 -14.06
CA GLY A 43 -13.80 -11.17 -13.64
C GLY A 43 -12.57 -11.91 -13.12
N ASP A 44 -11.45 -11.76 -13.81
CA ASP A 44 -10.17 -12.19 -13.27
C ASP A 44 -9.98 -11.51 -11.92
N LEU A 45 -9.93 -12.30 -10.84
CA LEU A 45 -9.57 -11.80 -9.50
C LEU A 45 -8.18 -11.17 -9.52
N MET A 46 -7.39 -11.55 -10.52
CA MET A 46 -6.09 -11.01 -10.82
C MET A 46 -6.27 -9.93 -11.88
N SER A 47 -6.66 -8.73 -11.47
CA SER A 47 -6.19 -7.58 -12.23
C SER A 47 -4.67 -7.59 -12.13
N ASP A 48 -3.99 -7.95 -13.22
CA ASP A 48 -2.53 -7.89 -13.34
C ASP A 48 -1.97 -6.46 -13.20
N SER A 49 -2.82 -5.46 -12.91
CA SER A 49 -2.36 -4.11 -12.68
C SER A 49 -1.58 -4.08 -11.36
N VAL A 50 -0.27 -3.87 -11.49
CA VAL A 50 0.67 -3.67 -10.38
C VAL A 50 0.14 -2.64 -9.37
N ALA A 51 -0.65 -1.66 -9.83
CA ALA A 51 -1.30 -0.66 -8.99
C ALA A 51 -2.33 -1.26 -8.02
N GLU A 52 -3.24 -2.13 -8.49
CA GLU A 52 -4.26 -2.76 -7.65
C GLU A 52 -3.65 -3.71 -6.62
N ILE A 53 -2.62 -4.47 -7.02
CA ILE A 53 -1.86 -5.31 -6.08
C ILE A 53 -1.22 -4.46 -4.99
N CYS A 54 -0.58 -3.34 -5.36
CA CYS A 54 0.04 -2.46 -4.38
C CYS A 54 -0.98 -1.76 -3.47
N GLU A 55 -2.18 -1.44 -3.97
CA GLU A 55 -3.28 -0.91 -3.16
C GLU A 55 -3.77 -1.95 -2.14
N ALA A 56 -3.96 -3.20 -2.57
CA ALA A 56 -4.32 -4.29 -1.66
C ALA A 56 -3.27 -4.51 -0.56
N VAL A 57 -1.98 -4.48 -0.91
CA VAL A 57 -0.89 -4.57 0.07
C VAL A 57 -0.95 -3.42 1.08
N CYS A 58 -1.17 -2.18 0.63
CA CYS A 58 -1.32 -1.03 1.54
C CYS A 58 -2.50 -1.20 2.51
N LEU A 59 -3.65 -1.69 2.04
CA LEU A 59 -4.82 -1.94 2.89
C LEU A 59 -4.53 -3.01 3.96
N LEU A 60 -3.84 -4.09 3.60
CA LEU A 60 -3.45 -5.13 4.55
C LEU A 60 -2.45 -4.59 5.59
N LEU A 61 -1.48 -3.78 5.18
CA LEU A 61 -0.55 -3.13 6.11
C LEU A 61 -1.27 -2.18 7.07
N ASP A 62 -2.25 -1.40 6.57
CA ASP A 62 -3.06 -0.51 7.42
C ASP A 62 -3.91 -1.29 8.45
N GLN A 63 -4.36 -2.50 8.12
CA GLN A 63 -5.04 -3.39 9.07
C GLN A 63 -4.08 -3.99 10.12
N LEU A 64 -2.81 -4.22 9.75
CA LEU A 64 -1.80 -4.70 10.69
C LEU A 64 -1.37 -3.60 11.67
N SER A 65 -1.42 -2.33 11.27
CA SER A 65 -1.13 -1.17 12.13
C SER A 65 -2.18 -0.89 13.23
N THR A 66 -2.99 -1.87 13.62
CA THR A 66 -3.98 -1.70 14.70
C THR A 66 -3.28 -1.51 16.06
N PRO A 67 -3.92 -0.82 17.03
CA PRO A 67 -3.28 -0.40 18.30
C PRO A 67 -2.73 -1.53 19.18
N HIS A 68 -2.96 -2.79 18.83
CA HIS A 68 -2.45 -3.96 19.55
C HIS A 68 -1.08 -4.44 19.06
N ALA A 69 -0.52 -3.84 18.01
CA ALA A 69 0.82 -4.11 17.49
C ALA A 69 1.80 -3.03 17.93
N GLU A 70 2.07 -2.91 19.24
CA GLU A 70 2.99 -1.88 19.77
C GLU A 70 4.45 -2.10 19.32
N ASP A 71 4.86 -3.33 19.03
CA ASP A 71 6.27 -3.66 18.71
C ASP A 71 6.61 -3.56 17.21
N ASP A 72 5.64 -3.79 16.32
CA ASP A 72 5.86 -3.87 14.86
C ASP A 72 5.37 -2.63 14.08
N GLY A 73 4.77 -1.65 14.76
CA GLY A 73 4.11 -0.51 14.10
C GLY A 73 5.02 0.30 13.17
N ASP A 74 6.27 0.51 13.56
CA ASP A 74 7.26 1.23 12.75
C ASP A 74 7.70 0.45 11.52
N CYS A 75 7.87 -0.88 11.65
CA CYS A 75 8.17 -1.77 10.54
C CYS A 75 7.04 -1.77 9.51
N ILE A 76 5.79 -1.86 9.97
CA ILE A 76 4.61 -1.84 9.10
C ILE A 76 4.50 -0.49 8.38
N ARG A 77 4.71 0.62 9.10
CA ARG A 77 4.72 1.97 8.54
C ARG A 77 5.81 2.14 7.48
N PHE A 78 7.00 1.61 7.73
CA PHE A 78 8.10 1.60 6.75
C PHE A 78 7.73 0.82 5.49
N LEU A 79 7.20 -0.41 5.62
CA LEU A 79 6.79 -1.22 4.48
C LEU A 79 5.74 -0.51 3.63
N ARG A 80 4.75 0.11 4.28
CA ARG A 80 3.71 0.88 3.61
C ARG A 80 4.27 2.08 2.85
N GLU A 81 5.24 2.78 3.44
CA GLU A 81 5.95 3.87 2.76
C GLU A 81 6.69 3.36 1.51
N GLN A 82 7.39 2.21 1.59
CA GLN A 82 8.09 1.64 0.43
C GLN A 82 7.15 1.28 -0.72
N VAL A 83 5.99 0.69 -0.43
CA VAL A 83 4.96 0.39 -1.45
C VAL A 83 4.44 1.69 -2.10
N SER A 84 4.21 2.72 -1.30
CA SER A 84 3.77 4.03 -1.79
C SER A 84 4.82 4.68 -2.70
N LEU A 85 6.11 4.58 -2.33
CA LEU A 85 7.24 5.08 -3.12
C LEU A 85 7.46 4.31 -4.43
N PHE A 86 7.10 3.02 -4.44
CA PHE A 86 7.15 2.16 -5.61
C PHE A 86 6.12 2.57 -6.65
N GLN A 87 4.88 2.86 -6.22
CA GLN A 87 3.84 3.38 -7.09
C GLN A 87 4.12 4.83 -7.57
N ALA A 88 4.80 5.63 -6.76
CA ALA A 88 5.05 7.03 -7.08
C ALA A 88 6.07 7.23 -8.21
N LYS A 89 5.73 8.12 -9.15
CA LYS A 89 6.71 8.66 -10.12
C LYS A 89 7.89 9.26 -9.36
N LYS A 90 9.12 9.07 -9.86
CA LYS A 90 10.36 9.50 -9.18
C LYS A 90 10.33 10.95 -8.66
N GLN A 91 9.74 11.87 -9.41
CA GLN A 91 9.63 13.30 -9.08
C GLN A 91 8.57 13.62 -8.01
N ARG A 92 7.66 12.69 -7.71
CA ARG A 92 6.56 12.85 -6.75
C ARG A 92 6.78 12.06 -5.46
N ARG A 93 7.93 11.42 -5.30
CA ARG A 93 8.26 10.67 -4.08
C ARG A 93 8.35 11.62 -2.91
N ARG A 94 7.54 11.36 -1.88
CA ARG A 94 7.56 12.05 -0.60
C ARG A 94 8.04 11.04 0.43
N TYR A 95 9.06 11.43 1.19
CA TYR A 95 9.69 10.60 2.19
C TYR A 95 9.27 11.09 3.58
N SER A 96 9.07 10.17 4.51
CA SER A 96 8.84 10.53 5.91
C SER A 96 10.10 11.17 6.51
N ALA A 97 9.91 11.98 7.56
CA ALA A 97 11.02 12.63 8.26
C ALA A 97 11.97 11.57 8.86
N ASP A 98 11.43 10.56 9.53
CA ASP A 98 12.19 9.47 10.14
C ASP A 98 13.04 8.72 9.10
N PHE A 99 12.45 8.38 7.95
CA PHE A 99 13.17 7.71 6.88
C PHE A 99 14.24 8.60 6.24
N MET A 100 13.98 9.91 6.12
CA MET A 100 14.99 10.86 5.65
C MET A 100 16.17 10.96 6.62
N VAL A 101 15.92 11.02 7.93
CA VAL A 101 16.98 11.02 8.96
C VAL A 101 17.82 9.75 8.85
N PHE A 102 17.19 8.57 8.75
CA PHE A 102 17.89 7.31 8.52
C PHE A 102 18.78 7.37 7.26
N CYS A 103 18.24 7.86 6.14
CA CYS A 103 18.98 7.99 4.90
C CYS A 103 20.17 8.96 5.01
N CYS A 104 20.02 10.06 5.75
CA CYS A 104 21.11 11.02 5.99
C CYS A 104 22.23 10.40 6.84
N ILE A 105 21.88 9.68 7.91
CA ILE A 105 22.84 8.97 8.77
C ILE A 105 23.60 7.92 7.96
N LEU A 106 22.88 7.07 7.21
CA LEU A 106 23.47 6.02 6.38
C LEU A 106 24.41 6.61 5.32
N PHE A 107 23.99 7.69 4.65
CA PHE A 107 24.82 8.38 3.66
C PHE A 107 26.06 9.03 4.28
N THR A 108 25.96 9.54 5.51
CA THR A 108 27.08 10.17 6.22
C THR A 108 28.10 9.15 6.70
N ILE A 109 27.65 8.03 7.26
CA ILE A 109 28.54 6.98 7.79
C ILE A 109 29.20 6.19 6.65
N SER A 110 28.44 5.84 5.61
CA SER A 110 28.96 5.08 4.48
C SER A 110 28.24 5.44 3.17
N PRO A 111 28.77 6.41 2.41
CA PRO A 111 28.27 6.74 1.09
C PRO A 111 28.28 5.53 0.13
N HIS A 112 29.26 4.65 0.29
CA HIS A 112 29.40 3.44 -0.53
C HIS A 112 28.29 2.42 -0.24
N ALA A 113 27.98 2.16 1.03
CA ALA A 113 26.86 1.28 1.40
C ALA A 113 25.53 1.88 0.92
N TYR A 114 25.34 3.19 1.08
CA TYR A 114 24.16 3.89 0.58
C TYR A 114 24.00 3.72 -0.94
N ALA A 115 25.07 3.96 -1.70
CA ALA A 115 25.06 3.80 -3.16
C ALA A 115 24.76 2.36 -3.58
N TYR A 116 25.34 1.37 -2.88
CA TYR A 116 25.09 -0.05 -3.11
C TYR A 116 23.61 -0.39 -2.90
N ILE A 117 23.05 -0.11 -1.71
CA ILE A 117 21.65 -0.43 -1.38
C ILE A 117 20.70 0.24 -2.38
N ARG A 118 20.98 1.49 -2.74
CA ARG A 118 20.19 2.24 -3.71
C ARG A 118 20.24 1.62 -5.10
N SER A 119 21.39 1.14 -5.53
CA SER A 119 21.59 0.53 -6.85
C SER A 119 20.92 -0.85 -6.95
N HIS A 120 20.91 -1.62 -5.86
CA HIS A 120 20.28 -2.93 -5.79
C HIS A 120 18.75 -2.88 -5.89
N GLY A 121 18.14 -1.73 -5.56
CA GLY A 121 16.72 -1.46 -5.82
C GLY A 121 15.74 -2.18 -4.89
N SER A 122 16.23 -2.96 -3.91
CA SER A 122 15.39 -3.63 -2.92
C SER A 122 14.68 -2.67 -1.97
N ILE A 123 15.24 -1.47 -1.77
CA ILE A 123 14.66 -0.38 -0.98
C ILE A 123 14.72 0.90 -1.81
N ILE A 124 13.64 1.67 -1.80
CA ILE A 124 13.57 2.95 -2.50
C ILE A 124 14.17 4.05 -1.63
N LEU A 125 15.45 4.30 -1.87
CA LEU A 125 16.17 5.38 -1.21
C LEU A 125 16.06 6.71 -1.98
N PRO A 126 16.12 7.87 -1.28
CA PRO A 126 16.26 9.19 -1.89
C PRO A 126 17.44 9.29 -2.88
N HIS A 127 17.43 10.32 -3.71
CA HIS A 127 18.64 10.64 -4.48
C HIS A 127 19.67 11.31 -3.55
N PRO A 128 20.99 11.08 -3.72
CA PRO A 128 22.01 11.79 -2.94
C PRO A 128 21.86 13.32 -2.98
N MET A 129 21.33 13.87 -4.07
CA MET A 129 21.00 15.29 -4.15
C MET A 129 19.90 15.72 -3.18
N THR A 130 18.87 14.89 -3.00
CA THR A 130 17.78 15.13 -2.03
C THR A 130 18.30 15.13 -0.60
N ILE A 131 19.24 14.23 -0.27
CA ILE A 131 19.93 14.23 1.02
C ILE A 131 20.71 15.52 1.19
N ARG A 132 21.54 15.89 0.20
CA ARG A 132 22.34 17.12 0.24
C ARG A 132 21.50 18.38 0.38
N SER A 133 20.32 18.44 -0.24
CA SER A 133 19.41 19.58 -0.07
C SER A 133 18.85 19.70 1.35
N VAL A 134 18.61 18.57 2.02
CA VAL A 134 18.17 18.58 3.43
C VAL A 134 19.30 19.01 4.36
N HIS A 135 20.53 18.57 4.11
CA HIS A 135 21.72 19.04 4.84
C HIS A 135 22.02 20.54 4.60
N ALA A 136 21.59 21.11 3.47
CA ALA A 136 21.83 22.50 3.10
C ALA A 136 20.76 23.47 3.60
N LEU A 137 19.66 22.99 4.20
CA LEU A 137 18.71 23.84 4.90
C LEU A 137 19.33 24.28 6.23
N PRO A 138 19.55 25.60 6.45
CA PRO A 138 19.94 26.08 7.76
C PRO A 138 18.84 25.71 8.75
N MET A 139 19.22 25.16 9.90
CA MET A 139 18.33 25.10 11.06
C MET A 139 17.94 26.55 11.39
N ALA A 140 16.70 26.92 11.02
CA ALA A 140 16.08 28.18 11.40
C ALA A 140 15.50 28.05 12.82
#